data_AF-A0A6J1DG22-F1
#
_entry.id   AF-A0A6J1DG22-F1
#
_cell.length_a   1.000
_cell.length_b   1.000
_cell.length_c   1.000
_cell.angle_alpha   90.00
_cell.angle_beta   90.00
_cell.angle_gamma   90.00
#
_symmetry.space_group_name_H-M   'P 1'
#
loop_
_entity.id
_entity.type
_entity.pdbx_description
1 polymer ?
#
loop_
_entity_poly.entity_id
_entity_poly.type
_entity_poly.pdbx_seq_one_letter_code
_entity_poly.pdbx_strand_id
1 'polypeptide(L)'
;MASLTTALSWSSSVVDMGLPNIGGNFEETAKFSYGRSAMVVVAQKKATKSRKIILKEDVADLGKKGQLIDVKAGYYRNYLFPLGKAQIVTPVLLKEMRMEEERIEAEKKRVKEEAQQLAMIFETVGAFKVKRKGGKGKQIFGTVTAQDLVDIIKAQLQRDVDKRIVFLPEIRETGEYIAELKLHPEVSARVRVNVYAN
;
A
#
# COMPACT_ATOMS: atom_id res chain seq x y z
N MET A 1 -22.87 -33.52 -39.56
CA MET A 1 -21.80 -32.62 -40.02
C MET A 1 -20.74 -32.50 -38.93
N ALA A 2 -19.49 -32.82 -39.31
CA ALA A 2 -18.19 -32.48 -38.70
C ALA A 2 -17.97 -32.59 -37.17
N SER A 3 -17.08 -33.50 -36.77
CA SER A 3 -15.95 -33.18 -35.88
C SER A 3 -14.91 -34.30 -35.97
N LEU A 4 -13.71 -33.96 -36.45
CA LEU A 4 -12.53 -34.81 -36.49
C LEU A 4 -11.78 -34.67 -35.16
N THR A 5 -11.59 -35.78 -34.44
CA THR A 5 -10.67 -35.88 -33.30
C THR A 5 -9.56 -36.86 -33.66
N THR A 6 -8.35 -36.33 -33.85
CA THR A 6 -7.14 -37.09 -34.16
C THR A 6 -6.59 -37.72 -32.88
N ALA A 7 -6.58 -39.06 -32.81
CA ALA A 7 -5.89 -39.82 -31.76
C ALA A 7 -4.52 -40.28 -32.30
N LEU A 8 -3.45 -39.89 -31.61
CA LEU A 8 -2.08 -40.35 -31.89
C LEU A 8 -1.88 -41.73 -31.23
N SER A 9 -1.82 -42.78 -32.04
CA SER A 9 -1.40 -44.12 -31.62
C SER A 9 0.11 -44.28 -31.80
N TRP A 10 0.82 -44.66 -30.74
CA TRP A 10 2.21 -45.14 -30.87
C TRP A 10 2.21 -46.64 -31.19
N SER A 11 2.69 -46.99 -32.38
CA SER A 11 3.09 -48.36 -32.72
C SER A 11 4.55 -48.57 -32.29
N SER A 12 4.81 -49.53 -31.41
CA SER A 12 6.17 -50.00 -31.12
C SER A 12 6.45 -51.20 -32.01
N SER A 13 7.38 -51.01 -32.95
CA SER A 13 7.89 -52.06 -33.84
C SER A 13 8.80 -53.00 -33.04
N VAL A 14 8.41 -54.27 -32.98
CA VAL A 14 9.23 -55.37 -32.47
C VAL A 14 10.21 -55.77 -33.56
N VAL A 15 11.51 -55.63 -33.29
CA VAL A 15 12.57 -56.19 -34.13
C VAL A 15 12.93 -57.56 -33.57
N ASP A 16 12.63 -58.58 -34.36
CA ASP A 16 13.00 -59.97 -34.15
C ASP A 16 14.48 -60.16 -34.51
N MET A 17 15.29 -60.58 -33.54
CA MET A 17 16.66 -61.04 -33.77
C MET A 17 16.93 -62.31 -32.96
N GLY A 18 16.76 -63.45 -33.66
CA GLY A 18 17.64 -64.61 -33.67
C GLY A 18 18.31 -65.06 -32.37
N LEU A 19 17.78 -66.15 -31.79
CA LEU A 19 18.51 -67.03 -30.89
C LEU A 19 19.59 -67.83 -31.63
N PRO A 20 20.73 -68.13 -30.98
CA PRO A 20 21.37 -69.43 -31.13
C PRO A 20 21.15 -70.28 -29.88
N ASN A 21 20.76 -71.53 -30.16
CA ASN A 21 20.54 -72.61 -29.23
C ASN A 21 21.87 -73.13 -28.67
N ILE A 22 22.07 -73.04 -27.35
CA ILE A 22 23.15 -73.73 -26.62
C ILE A 22 22.49 -74.60 -25.56
N GLY A 23 22.52 -75.90 -25.83
CA GLY A 23 22.18 -76.93 -24.86
C GLY A 23 23.28 -77.06 -23.80
N GLY A 24 22.86 -77.15 -22.55
CA GLY A 24 23.71 -77.42 -21.40
C GLY A 24 22.87 -77.50 -20.14
N ASN A 25 22.47 -78.71 -19.77
CA ASN A 25 21.92 -79.00 -18.45
C ASN A 25 23.00 -78.72 -17.40
N PHE A 26 22.74 -77.76 -16.51
CA PHE A 26 23.28 -77.78 -15.17
C PHE A 26 22.12 -77.59 -14.21
N GLU A 27 21.79 -78.67 -13.50
CA GLU A 27 20.86 -78.66 -12.39
C GLU A 27 21.39 -77.71 -11.32
N GLU A 28 20.79 -76.53 -11.22
CA GLU A 28 20.86 -75.75 -10.00
C GLU A 28 19.44 -75.32 -9.67
N THR A 29 18.79 -76.14 -8.86
CA THR A 29 17.55 -75.78 -8.17
C THR A 29 17.88 -74.72 -7.13
N ALA A 30 18.23 -73.52 -7.59
CA ALA A 30 18.26 -72.34 -6.76
C ALA A 30 16.81 -72.10 -6.31
N LYS A 31 16.50 -72.55 -5.10
CA LYS A 31 15.34 -72.10 -4.34
C LYS A 31 15.50 -70.59 -4.15
N PHE A 32 15.09 -69.82 -5.16
CA PHE A 32 14.90 -68.40 -5.04
C PHE A 32 13.72 -68.25 -4.09
N SER A 33 14.00 -68.18 -2.79
CA SER A 33 12.98 -67.83 -1.82
C SER A 33 12.48 -66.47 -2.26
N TYR A 34 11.26 -66.42 -2.79
CA TYR A 34 10.44 -65.22 -2.72
C TYR A 34 10.18 -64.97 -1.24
N GLY A 35 11.22 -64.51 -0.53
CA GLY A 35 11.06 -63.80 0.71
C GLY A 35 10.14 -62.66 0.34
N ARG A 36 8.88 -62.76 0.80
CA ARG A 36 7.98 -61.63 0.81
C ARG A 36 8.65 -60.62 1.73
N SER A 37 9.53 -59.79 1.18
CA SER A 37 9.99 -58.57 1.81
C SER A 37 8.73 -57.75 1.98
N ALA A 38 8.08 -57.89 3.13
CA ALA A 38 6.90 -57.15 3.46
C ALA A 38 7.30 -55.68 3.35
N MET A 39 6.75 -54.98 2.35
CA MET A 39 6.93 -53.54 2.26
C MET A 39 6.25 -52.97 3.50
N VAL A 40 7.03 -52.63 4.52
CA VAL A 40 6.52 -52.05 5.75
C VAL A 40 6.06 -50.64 5.40
N VAL A 41 4.76 -50.48 5.17
CA VAL A 41 4.14 -49.18 5.00
C VAL A 41 4.13 -48.49 6.37
N VAL A 42 5.20 -47.75 6.66
CA VAL A 42 5.25 -46.88 7.84
C VAL A 42 4.38 -45.66 7.54
N ALA A 43 3.25 -45.54 8.24
CA ALA A 43 2.42 -44.35 8.18
C ALA A 43 3.23 -43.13 8.67
N GLN A 44 3.50 -42.19 7.77
CA GLN A 44 4.14 -40.93 8.14
C GLN A 44 3.13 -39.99 8.78
N LYS A 45 3.53 -39.30 9.85
CA LYS A 45 2.71 -38.26 10.51
C LYS A 45 2.38 -37.14 9.51
N LYS A 46 1.09 -36.79 9.41
CA LYS A 46 0.60 -35.73 8.51
C LYS A 46 1.21 -34.36 8.86
N ALA A 47 1.95 -33.78 7.92
CA ALA A 47 2.45 -32.40 8.03
C ALA A 47 1.46 -31.40 7.42
N THR A 48 1.19 -30.29 8.13
CA THR A 48 0.36 -29.20 7.60
C THR A 48 1.25 -28.21 6.85
N LYS A 49 0.94 -27.95 5.57
CA LYS A 49 1.67 -26.96 4.77
C LYS A 49 1.10 -25.56 5.04
N SER A 50 1.96 -24.61 5.39
CA SER A 50 1.64 -23.18 5.48
C SER A 50 2.13 -22.42 4.24
N ARG A 51 1.58 -21.23 4.00
CA ARG A 51 1.98 -20.29 2.94
C ARG A 51 1.95 -18.87 3.48
N LYS A 52 2.98 -18.10 3.14
CA LYS A 52 3.06 -16.65 3.39
C LYS A 52 2.24 -15.92 2.35
N ILE A 53 1.28 -15.13 2.78
CA ILE A 53 0.38 -14.39 1.91
C ILE A 53 0.29 -12.93 2.34
N ILE A 54 -0.05 -12.07 1.38
CA ILE A 54 -0.43 -10.70 1.61
C ILE A 54 -1.93 -10.57 1.34
N LEU A 55 -2.67 -9.96 2.26
CA LEU A 55 -4.09 -9.70 2.08
C LEU A 55 -4.32 -8.50 1.17
N LYS A 56 -5.19 -8.64 0.17
CA LYS A 56 -5.60 -7.55 -0.73
C LYS A 56 -6.86 -6.83 -0.24
N GLU A 57 -7.64 -7.49 0.61
CA GLU A 57 -8.88 -7.01 1.19
C GLU A 57 -8.89 -7.28 2.68
N ASP A 58 -9.78 -6.59 3.40
CA ASP A 58 -10.05 -6.90 4.81
C ASP A 58 -10.81 -8.23 4.89
N VAL A 59 -10.32 -9.15 5.71
CA VAL A 59 -10.91 -10.47 5.89
C VAL A 59 -11.13 -10.69 7.38
N ALA A 60 -12.40 -10.84 7.76
CA ALA A 60 -12.78 -11.28 9.09
C ALA A 60 -11.96 -12.52 9.47
N ASP A 61 -11.45 -12.54 10.71
CA ASP A 61 -10.58 -13.58 11.30
C ASP A 61 -9.09 -13.54 10.92
N LEU A 62 -8.69 -12.90 9.80
CA LEU A 62 -7.27 -12.79 9.44
C LEU A 62 -6.69 -11.42 9.76
N GLY A 63 -7.36 -10.35 9.33
CA GLY A 63 -6.87 -8.99 9.51
C GLY A 63 -7.11 -8.08 8.31
N LYS A 64 -6.50 -6.90 8.37
CA LYS A 64 -6.71 -5.81 7.41
C LYS A 64 -5.95 -6.04 6.11
N LYS A 65 -6.41 -5.34 5.06
CA LYS A 65 -5.70 -5.21 3.78
C LYS A 65 -4.23 -4.80 3.99
N GLY A 66 -3.32 -5.46 3.26
CA GLY A 66 -1.88 -5.20 3.28
C GLY A 66 -1.12 -5.93 4.38
N GLN A 67 -1.77 -6.80 5.17
CA GLN A 67 -1.08 -7.57 6.21
C GLN A 67 -0.42 -8.83 5.66
N LEU A 68 0.80 -9.08 6.11
CA LEU A 68 1.60 -10.28 5.81
C LEU A 68 1.30 -11.37 6.84
N ILE A 69 0.68 -12.47 6.42
CA ILE A 69 0.21 -13.52 7.32
C ILE A 69 0.58 -14.91 6.78
N ASP A 70 0.92 -15.81 7.69
CA ASP A 70 1.12 -17.22 7.38
C ASP A 70 -0.19 -17.99 7.56
N VAL A 71 -0.75 -18.49 6.46
CA VAL A 71 -2.00 -19.26 6.45
C VAL A 71 -1.79 -20.71 6.02
N LYS A 72 -2.74 -21.59 6.32
CA LYS A 72 -2.73 -22.96 5.80
C LYS A 72 -2.84 -22.94 4.27
N ALA A 73 -2.05 -23.75 3.58
CA ALA A 73 -1.99 -23.78 2.11
C ALA A 73 -3.35 -24.07 1.46
N GLY A 74 -4.18 -24.92 2.09
CA GLY A 74 -5.53 -25.22 1.62
C GLY A 74 -6.49 -24.03 1.72
N TYR A 75 -6.36 -23.22 2.78
CA TYR A 75 -7.20 -22.03 2.97
C TYR A 75 -6.89 -20.96 1.91
N TYR A 76 -5.60 -20.75 1.61
CA TYR A 76 -5.21 -19.89 0.49
C TYR A 76 -5.77 -20.40 -0.85
N ARG A 77 -5.53 -21.66 -1.19
CA ARG A 77 -5.89 -22.22 -2.51
C ARG A 77 -7.40 -22.27 -2.76
N ASN A 78 -8.19 -22.62 -1.74
CA ASN A 78 -9.61 -22.89 -1.92
C ASN A 78 -10.49 -21.66 -1.67
N TYR A 79 -10.07 -20.74 -0.81
CA TYR A 79 -10.88 -19.59 -0.39
C TYR A 79 -10.27 -18.26 -0.82
N LEU A 80 -9.04 -17.96 -0.40
CA LEU A 80 -8.49 -16.61 -0.60
C LEU A 80 -8.06 -16.33 -2.05
N PHE A 81 -7.49 -17.34 -2.74
CA PHE A 81 -7.02 -17.20 -4.11
C PHE A 81 -8.16 -17.07 -5.13
N PRO A 82 -9.20 -17.94 -5.12
CA PRO A 82 -10.30 -17.83 -6.09
C PRO A 82 -11.12 -16.55 -5.90
N LEU A 83 -11.25 -16.08 -4.65
CA LEU A 83 -11.94 -14.81 -4.34
C LEU A 83 -11.06 -13.58 -4.52
N GLY A 84 -9.78 -13.74 -4.90
CA GLY A 84 -8.86 -12.61 -5.11
C GLY A 84 -8.48 -11.83 -3.84
N LYS A 85 -8.81 -12.35 -2.65
CA LYS A 85 -8.60 -11.70 -1.35
C LYS A 85 -7.16 -11.69 -0.88
N ALA A 86 -6.29 -12.55 -1.44
CA ALA A 86 -4.88 -12.64 -1.06
C ALA A 86 -3.96 -12.97 -2.23
N GLN A 87 -2.70 -12.56 -2.11
CA GLN A 87 -1.62 -12.87 -3.06
C GLN A 87 -0.46 -13.57 -2.34
N ILE A 88 0.27 -14.44 -3.05
CA ILE A 88 1.46 -15.09 -2.50
C ILE A 88 2.57 -14.05 -2.34
N VAL A 89 3.24 -14.07 -1.20
CA VAL A 89 4.43 -13.25 -0.97
C VAL A 89 5.58 -13.85 -1.77
N THR A 90 5.97 -13.18 -2.85
CA THR A 90 7.22 -13.46 -3.56
C THR A 90 8.29 -12.45 -3.14
N PRO A 91 9.58 -12.79 -3.23
CA PRO A 91 10.65 -11.84 -2.89
C PRO A 91 10.64 -10.60 -3.79
N VAL A 92 10.13 -10.73 -5.03
CA VAL A 92 9.94 -9.62 -5.96
C VAL A 92 8.84 -8.69 -5.46
N LEU A 93 7.66 -9.23 -5.15
CA LEU A 93 6.53 -8.45 -4.64
C LEU A 93 6.87 -7.70 -3.34
N LEU A 94 7.63 -8.35 -2.45
CA LEU A 94 8.06 -7.73 -1.20
C LEU A 94 8.99 -6.53 -1.43
N LYS A 95 9.86 -6.59 -2.45
CA LYS A 95 10.71 -5.45 -2.83
C LYS A 95 9.90 -4.33 -3.45
N GLU A 96 8.97 -4.65 -4.35
CA GLU A 96 8.07 -3.67 -4.97
C GLU A 96 7.25 -2.91 -3.93
N MET A 97 6.69 -3.63 -2.94
CA MET A 97 5.95 -3.00 -1.85
C MET A 97 6.81 -2.05 -1.03
N ARG A 98 8.03 -2.45 -0.66
CA ARG A 98 8.96 -1.58 0.09
C ARG A 98 9.32 -0.33 -0.70
N MET A 99 9.59 -0.48 -2.00
CA MET A 99 9.89 0.66 -2.87
C MET A 99 8.71 1.64 -2.94
N GLU A 100 7.48 1.13 -3.02
CA GLU A 100 6.28 1.95 -3.05
C GLU A 100 6.03 2.63 -1.69
N GLU A 101 6.22 1.91 -0.58
CA GLU A 101 6.15 2.46 0.78
C GLU A 101 7.18 3.58 0.98
N GLU A 102 8.44 3.34 0.61
CA GLU A 102 9.52 4.33 0.67
C GLU A 102 9.22 5.56 -0.19
N ARG A 103 8.63 5.37 -1.38
CA ARG A 103 8.22 6.47 -2.26
C ARG A 103 7.12 7.31 -1.62
N ILE A 104 6.08 6.66 -1.09
CA ILE A 104 4.97 7.34 -0.40
C ILE A 104 5.49 8.08 0.83
N GLU A 105 6.39 7.47 1.61
CA GLU A 105 7.00 8.12 2.77
C GLU A 105 7.88 9.31 2.38
N ALA A 106 8.68 9.18 1.32
CA ALA A 106 9.49 10.27 0.81
C ALA A 106 8.62 11.44 0.33
N GLU A 107 7.51 11.16 -0.36
CA GLU A 107 6.57 12.18 -0.82
C GLU A 107 5.87 12.88 0.36
N LYS A 108 5.43 12.12 1.37
CA LYS A 108 4.89 12.68 2.63
C LYS A 108 5.90 13.59 3.34
N LYS A 109 7.17 13.17 3.42
CA LYS A 109 8.25 13.97 4.02
C LYS A 109 8.49 15.24 3.24
N ARG A 110 8.57 15.18 1.91
CA ARG A 110 8.72 16.35 1.04
C ARG A 110 7.59 17.36 1.23
N VAL A 111 6.34 16.90 1.17
CA VAL A 111 5.16 17.78 1.38
C VAL A 111 5.18 18.42 2.76
N LYS A 112 5.59 17.66 3.79
CA LYS A 112 5.73 18.19 5.15
C LYS A 112 6.84 19.24 5.25
N GLU A 113 8.00 18.98 4.65
CA GLU A 113 9.13 19.91 4.62
C GLU A 113 8.78 21.20 3.87
N GLU A 114 8.12 21.11 2.71
CA GLU A 114 7.60 22.26 1.97
C GLU A 114 6.61 23.07 2.81
N ALA A 115 5.68 22.40 3.51
CA ALA A 115 4.74 23.07 4.40
C ALA A 115 5.45 23.76 5.59
N GLN A 116 6.50 23.15 6.15
CA GLN A 116 7.30 23.76 7.20
C GLN A 116 8.06 24.99 6.72
N GLN A 117 8.64 24.92 5.52
CA GLN A 117 9.30 26.08 4.91
C GLN A 117 8.33 27.23 4.68
N LEU A 118 7.12 26.93 4.17
CA LEU A 118 6.07 27.92 4.03
C LEU A 118 5.67 28.52 5.38
N ALA A 119 5.51 27.70 6.42
CA ALA A 119 5.19 28.19 7.76
C ALA A 119 6.25 29.19 8.27
N MET A 120 7.54 28.86 8.13
CA MET A 120 8.63 29.75 8.52
C MET A 120 8.61 31.07 7.74
N ILE A 121 8.30 31.04 6.44
CA ILE A 121 8.16 32.25 5.62
C ILE A 121 7.02 33.12 6.19
N PHE A 122 5.85 32.53 6.46
CA PHE A 122 4.71 33.28 7.00
C PHE A 122 4.97 33.89 8.38
N GLU A 123 5.73 33.22 9.23
CA GLU A 123 6.13 33.74 10.55
C GLU A 123 7.16 34.87 10.44
N THR A 124 8.04 34.81 9.43
CA THR A 124 9.10 35.79 9.21
C THR A 124 8.59 37.08 8.55
N VAL A 125 7.59 36.99 7.67
CA VAL A 125 7.13 38.12 6.83
C VAL A 125 6.44 39.25 7.64
N GLY A 126 6.26 39.09 8.95
CA GLY A 126 5.84 40.16 9.84
C GLY A 126 4.33 40.42 9.81
N ALA A 127 3.90 41.58 10.27
CA ALA A 127 2.48 41.88 10.45
C ALA A 127 1.80 42.29 9.12
N PHE A 128 0.80 41.51 8.70
CA PHE A 128 -0.02 41.81 7.53
C PHE A 128 -0.97 42.97 7.84
N LYS A 129 -0.95 44.01 6.99
CA LYS A 129 -1.74 45.23 7.22
C LYS A 129 -3.09 45.12 6.52
N VAL A 130 -4.15 44.98 7.30
CA VAL A 130 -5.53 44.96 6.80
C VAL A 130 -6.12 46.37 6.92
N LYS A 131 -6.55 46.95 5.80
CA LYS A 131 -7.21 48.26 5.78
C LYS A 131 -8.73 48.07 5.76
N ARG A 132 -9.44 48.66 6.73
CA ARG A 132 -10.92 48.71 6.76
C ARG A 132 -11.40 50.11 7.12
N LYS A 133 -12.66 50.43 6.80
CA LYS A 133 -13.27 51.71 7.17
C LYS A 133 -13.45 51.77 8.69
N GLY A 134 -12.95 52.83 9.31
CA GLY A 134 -13.11 53.07 10.75
C GLY A 134 -14.56 53.41 11.11
N GLY A 135 -15.07 52.82 12.20
CA GLY A 135 -16.35 53.13 12.83
C GLY A 135 -16.21 54.14 13.98
N LYS A 136 -17.15 54.13 14.92
CA LYS A 136 -17.05 54.96 16.13
C LYS A 136 -15.95 54.41 17.05
N GLY A 137 -14.95 55.23 17.36
CA GLY A 137 -13.85 54.86 18.25
C GLY A 137 -12.89 53.83 17.65
N LYS A 138 -12.68 52.70 18.34
CA LYS A 138 -11.79 51.61 17.89
C LYS A 138 -12.50 50.53 17.05
N GLN A 139 -13.80 50.66 16.80
CA GLN A 139 -14.54 49.67 16.01
C GLN A 139 -14.33 49.91 14.52
N ILE A 140 -14.35 48.83 13.72
CA ILE A 140 -14.34 48.90 12.25
C ILE A 140 -15.72 48.61 11.68
N PHE A 141 -15.99 49.10 10.48
CA PHE A 141 -17.19 48.71 9.73
C PHE A 141 -16.99 47.34 9.06
N GLY A 142 -17.81 46.38 9.48
CA GLY A 142 -17.77 44.98 9.03
C GLY A 142 -16.79 44.12 9.85
N THR A 143 -16.65 42.87 9.42
CA THR A 143 -15.74 41.89 10.03
C THR A 143 -14.59 41.62 9.07
N VAL A 144 -13.37 41.43 9.60
CA VAL A 144 -12.26 40.90 8.80
C VAL A 144 -12.50 39.42 8.56
N THR A 145 -12.54 39.02 7.29
CA THR A 145 -12.79 37.63 6.90
C THR A 145 -11.51 36.93 6.47
N ALA A 146 -11.54 35.60 6.41
CA ALA A 146 -10.45 34.81 5.86
C ALA A 146 -10.09 35.21 4.41
N GLN A 147 -11.08 35.66 3.61
CA GLN A 147 -10.84 36.12 2.24
C GLN A 147 -9.93 37.34 2.19
N ASP A 148 -10.14 38.32 3.09
CA ASP A 148 -9.31 39.52 3.16
C ASP A 148 -7.85 39.16 3.43
N LEU A 149 -7.59 38.17 4.29
CA LEU A 149 -6.23 37.69 4.57
C LEU A 149 -5.60 37.01 3.37
N VAL A 150 -6.35 36.15 2.66
CA VAL A 150 -5.87 35.49 1.45
C VAL A 150 -5.48 36.53 0.39
N ASP A 151 -6.31 37.54 0.18
CA ASP A 151 -6.06 38.58 -0.81
C ASP A 151 -4.81 39.41 -0.47
N ILE A 152 -4.59 39.71 0.82
CA ILE A 152 -3.40 40.44 1.27
C ILE A 152 -2.14 39.57 1.16
N ILE A 153 -2.23 38.29 1.53
CA ILE A 153 -1.12 37.34 1.38
C ILE A 153 -0.73 37.24 -0.10
N LYS A 154 -1.71 37.17 -1.00
CA LYS A 154 -1.48 37.15 -2.45
C LYS A 154 -0.84 38.44 -2.94
N ALA A 155 -1.25 39.59 -2.43
CA ALA A 155 -0.65 40.88 -2.80
C ALA A 155 0.80 41.04 -2.30
N GLN A 156 1.12 40.56 -1.10
CA GLN A 156 2.42 40.78 -0.47
C GLN A 156 3.45 39.69 -0.80
N LEU A 157 3.07 38.42 -0.76
CA LEU A 157 3.99 37.29 -0.98
C LEU A 157 3.83 36.68 -2.39
N GLN A 158 2.83 37.09 -3.17
CA GLN A 158 2.49 36.47 -4.46
C GLN A 158 2.26 34.95 -4.34
N ARG A 159 1.73 34.51 -3.19
CA ARG A 159 1.38 33.11 -2.94
C ARG A 159 -0.12 32.95 -2.82
N ASP A 160 -0.63 31.86 -3.40
CA ASP A 160 -2.04 31.49 -3.35
C ASP A 160 -2.27 30.57 -2.15
N VAL A 161 -3.24 30.91 -1.31
CA VAL A 161 -3.58 30.22 -0.07
C VAL A 161 -5.10 30.02 -0.07
N ASP A 162 -5.57 28.80 0.17
CA ASP A 162 -7.01 28.54 0.21
C ASP A 162 -7.63 29.16 1.48
N LYS A 163 -8.81 29.78 1.36
CA LYS A 163 -9.56 30.28 2.51
C LYS A 163 -9.93 29.19 3.53
N ARG A 164 -10.02 27.92 3.10
CA ARG A 164 -10.39 26.78 3.97
C ARG A 164 -9.35 26.45 5.03
N ILE A 165 -8.09 26.82 4.78
CA ILE A 165 -6.98 26.56 5.71
C ILE A 165 -6.73 27.70 6.68
N VAL A 166 -7.43 28.83 6.52
CA VAL A 166 -7.30 30.01 7.37
C VAL A 166 -8.31 29.93 8.52
N PHE A 167 -7.80 29.93 9.75
CA PHE A 167 -8.60 30.06 10.96
C PHE A 167 -8.40 31.45 11.56
N LEU A 168 -9.48 32.23 11.63
CA LEU A 168 -9.48 33.60 12.10
C LEU A 168 -10.61 33.82 13.11
N PRO A 169 -10.35 34.39 14.30
CA PRO A 169 -11.41 34.85 15.19
C PRO A 169 -12.17 36.05 14.59
N GLU A 170 -13.38 36.32 15.06
CA GLU A 170 -14.15 37.47 14.57
C GLU A 170 -13.48 38.79 15.00
N ILE A 171 -12.90 39.52 14.05
CA ILE A 171 -12.23 40.80 14.31
C ILE A 171 -13.14 41.96 13.90
N ARG A 172 -13.50 42.81 14.88
CA ARG A 172 -14.37 44.00 14.71
C ARG A 172 -13.75 45.28 15.27
N GLU A 173 -12.53 45.22 15.75
CA GLU A 173 -11.81 46.36 16.34
C GLU A 173 -10.44 46.50 15.71
N THR A 174 -9.92 47.72 15.66
CA THR A 174 -8.54 47.99 15.26
C THR A 174 -7.56 47.48 16.31
N GLY A 175 -6.52 46.79 15.87
CA GLY A 175 -5.57 46.15 16.76
C GLY A 175 -4.73 45.08 16.09
N GLU A 176 -3.90 44.42 16.88
CA GLU A 176 -3.07 43.30 16.47
C GLU A 176 -3.73 41.98 16.87
N TYR A 177 -3.84 41.07 15.90
CA TYR A 177 -4.43 39.76 16.06
C TYR A 177 -3.51 38.69 15.50
N ILE A 178 -3.69 37.46 15.97
CA ILE A 178 -2.98 36.30 15.47
C ILE A 178 -3.98 35.41 14.73
N ALA A 179 -3.71 35.16 13.45
CA ALA A 179 -4.42 34.21 12.62
C ALA A 179 -3.63 32.91 12.52
N GLU A 180 -4.31 31.77 12.49
CA GLU A 180 -3.67 30.46 12.34
C GLU A 180 -3.93 29.91 10.93
N LEU A 181 -2.87 29.54 10.22
CA LEU A 181 -2.91 28.93 8.90
C LEU A 181 -2.56 27.44 9.02
N LYS A 182 -3.52 26.55 8.72
CA LYS A 182 -3.30 25.09 8.72
C LYS A 182 -2.81 24.62 7.34
N LEU A 183 -1.50 24.71 7.10
CA LEU A 183 -0.90 24.34 5.81
C LEU A 183 -0.88 22.83 5.57
N HIS A 184 -0.65 22.04 6.63
CA HIS A 184 -0.64 20.58 6.61
C HIS A 184 -1.28 20.05 7.90
N PRO A 185 -1.83 18.82 7.96
CA PRO A 185 -2.39 18.25 9.18
C PRO A 185 -1.48 18.33 10.42
N GLU A 186 -0.17 18.31 10.21
CA GLU A 186 0.84 18.40 11.27
C GLU A 186 1.55 19.76 11.35
N VAL A 187 1.27 20.70 10.43
CA VAL A 187 2.00 21.98 10.33
C VAL A 187 1.01 23.15 10.28
N SER A 188 1.04 23.96 11.32
CA SER A 188 0.30 25.23 11.43
C SER A 188 1.25 26.40 11.51
N ALA A 189 0.98 27.48 10.77
CA ALA A 189 1.73 28.73 10.83
C ALA A 189 0.91 29.82 11.56
N ARG A 190 1.59 30.64 12.38
CA ARG A 190 0.96 31.78 13.06
C ARG A 190 1.29 33.07 12.34
N VAL A 191 0.25 33.79 11.94
CA VAL A 191 0.36 35.02 11.18
C VAL A 191 -0.13 36.20 12.01
N ARG A 192 0.69 37.24 12.11
CA ARG A 192 0.31 38.50 12.76
C ARG A 192 -0.47 39.37 11.78
N VAL A 193 -1.64 39.83 12.21
CA VAL A 193 -2.55 40.66 11.43
C VAL A 193 -2.73 41.97 12.17
N ASN A 194 -2.44 43.09 11.52
CA ASN A 194 -2.63 44.42 12.09
C ASN A 194 -3.70 45.18 11.31
N VAL A 195 -4.78 45.52 11.99
CA VAL A 195 -5.97 46.15 11.39
C VAL A 195 -5.91 47.66 11.60
N TYR A 196 -5.89 48.41 10.49
CA TYR A 196 -5.88 49.86 10.47
C TYR A 196 -7.19 50.41 9.92
N ALA A 197 -7.67 51.47 10.56
CA ALA A 197 -8.76 52.28 10.04
C ALA A 197 -8.24 53.22 8.94
N ASN A 198 -8.95 53.26 7.81
CA ASN A 198 -8.85 54.31 6.80
C ASN A 198 -10.01 55.29 6.93
#